data_AF-A0A2A2A7V6-F1
#
_entry.id   AF-A0A2A2A7V6-F1
#
_cell.length_a   1.000
_cell.length_b   1.000
_cell.length_c   1.000
_cell.angle_alpha   90.00
_cell.angle_beta   90.00
_cell.angle_gamma   90.00
#
_symmetry.space_group_name_H-M   'P 1'
#
loop_
_entity.id
_entity.type
_entity.pdbx_description
1 polymer ?
#
loop_
_entity_poly.entity_id
_entity_poly.type
_entity_poly.pdbx_seq_one_letter_code
_entity_poly.pdbx_strand_id
1 'polypeptide(L)'
;MLAAALGDMAQGHVTQGAAWVQTPLLDMAVHAESRQLPLSDTQDDFSLWRHFVEVNAADDAITLQAFSAALAPVVAALRARGLRVVAACDFEEQLEAAVQAAILAGKGEP
;
A
#
# COMPACT_ATOMS: atom_id res chain seq x y z
N MET A 1 6.49 -3.50 -13.52
CA MET A 1 5.23 -2.72 -13.56
C MET A 1 4.72 -2.35 -12.16
N LEU A 2 4.81 -3.21 -11.14
CA LEU A 2 4.43 -2.87 -9.75
C LEU A 2 5.33 -1.81 -9.09
N ALA A 3 6.66 -1.96 -9.18
CA ALA A 3 7.61 -1.01 -8.60
C ALA A 3 7.51 0.41 -9.21
N ALA A 4 7.21 0.51 -10.50
CA ALA A 4 6.98 1.79 -11.17
C ALA A 4 5.66 2.44 -10.68
N ALA A 5 4.58 1.66 -10.57
CA ALA A 5 3.29 2.15 -10.08
C ALA A 5 3.37 2.63 -8.62
N LEU A 6 4.16 1.94 -7.77
CA LEU A 6 4.41 2.36 -6.38
C LEU A 6 5.29 3.62 -6.31
N GLY A 7 6.31 3.71 -7.19
CA GLY A 7 7.14 4.91 -7.32
C GLY A 7 6.32 6.16 -7.67
N ASP A 8 5.40 6.05 -8.63
CA ASP A 8 4.54 7.17 -9.02
C ASP A 8 3.54 7.58 -7.92
N MET A 9 2.98 6.61 -7.18
CA MET A 9 2.05 6.89 -6.05
C MET A 9 2.74 7.55 -4.85
N ALA A 10 4.01 7.22 -4.61
CA ALA A 10 4.81 7.87 -3.56
C ALA A 10 5.24 9.30 -3.92
N GLN A 11 5.13 9.68 -5.20
CA GLN A 11 5.62 10.96 -5.73
C GLN A 11 4.53 11.98 -6.06
N GLY A 12 3.32 11.86 -5.48
CA GLY A 12 2.24 12.85 -5.66
C GLY A 12 2.73 14.30 -5.48
N HIS A 13 2.91 15.01 -6.59
CA HIS A 13 3.45 16.36 -6.62
C HIS A 13 2.43 17.39 -6.13
N VAL A 14 2.79 18.15 -5.10
CA VAL A 14 2.16 19.44 -4.75
C VAL A 14 3.21 20.54 -4.89
N THR A 15 3.01 21.48 -5.81
CA THR A 15 3.85 22.67 -5.91
C THR A 15 3.37 23.75 -4.94
N GLN A 16 4.22 24.09 -3.95
CA GLN A 16 4.89 25.39 -3.82
C GLN A 16 5.06 25.85 -2.35
N GLY A 17 6.33 26.00 -1.93
CA GLY A 17 6.76 26.91 -0.87
C GLY A 17 7.05 26.27 0.50
N ALA A 18 8.29 26.43 0.96
CA ALA A 18 8.91 25.92 2.19
C ALA A 18 9.30 24.43 2.14
N ALA A 19 10.52 24.13 2.60
CA ALA A 19 11.04 22.78 2.72
C ALA A 19 10.27 22.03 3.81
N TRP A 20 9.16 21.39 3.42
CA TRP A 20 8.53 20.34 4.20
C TRP A 20 9.34 19.08 3.93
N VAL A 21 10.23 18.70 4.85
CA VAL A 21 10.61 17.29 4.95
C VAL A 21 9.34 16.60 5.41
N GLN A 22 8.54 16.09 4.48
CA GLN A 22 7.48 15.16 4.83
C GLN A 22 8.21 13.91 5.35
N THR A 23 8.16 13.70 6.65
CA THR A 23 8.56 12.40 7.20
C THR A 23 7.67 11.37 6.52
N PRO A 24 8.24 10.39 5.79
CA PRO A 24 7.41 9.35 5.20
C PRO A 24 6.61 8.70 6.32
N LEU A 25 5.32 8.43 6.11
CA LEU A 25 4.49 7.72 7.09
C LEU A 25 4.58 6.20 6.90
N LEU A 26 4.94 5.77 5.69
CA LEU A 26 5.05 4.39 5.27
C LEU A 26 6.48 4.12 4.82
N ASP A 27 7.06 3.04 5.32
CA ASP A 27 8.22 2.39 4.73
C ASP A 27 7.74 1.16 3.96
N MET A 28 8.18 0.99 2.71
CA MET A 28 7.64 -0.03 1.80
C MET A 28 8.74 -0.80 1.10
N ALA A 29 8.68 -2.13 1.19
CA ALA A 29 9.57 -3.04 0.49
C ALA A 29 8.78 -3.98 -0.42
N VAL A 30 9.25 -4.17 -1.66
CA VAL A 30 8.63 -5.08 -2.63
C VAL A 30 9.44 -6.37 -2.66
N HIS A 31 8.77 -7.49 -2.42
CA HIS A 31 9.37 -8.80 -2.37
C HIS A 31 8.92 -9.66 -3.54
N ALA A 32 9.84 -10.48 -4.04
CA ALA A 32 9.58 -11.51 -5.03
C ALA A 32 10.24 -12.81 -4.53
N GLU A 33 9.42 -13.81 -4.24
CA GLU A 33 9.91 -15.08 -3.73
C GLU A 33 10.11 -16.13 -4.82
N SER A 34 11.09 -17.00 -4.61
CA SER A 34 11.30 -18.18 -5.46
C SER A 34 11.36 -19.41 -4.56
N ARG A 35 10.36 -20.29 -4.69
CA ARG A 35 10.27 -21.56 -3.95
C ARG A 35 10.23 -22.73 -4.92
N GLN A 36 10.53 -23.94 -4.43
CA GLN A 36 10.47 -25.17 -5.23
C GLN A 36 9.03 -25.54 -5.63
N LEU A 37 8.02 -25.13 -4.85
CA LEU A 37 6.61 -25.27 -5.21
C LEU A 37 6.16 -24.10 -6.10
N PRO A 38 5.21 -24.31 -7.02
CA PRO A 38 4.77 -23.27 -7.93
C PRO A 38 4.03 -22.15 -7.16
N LEU A 39 4.73 -21.02 -6.99
CA LEU A 39 4.11 -19.76 -6.57
C LEU A 39 3.48 -19.08 -7.79
N SER A 40 2.26 -18.57 -7.60
CA SER A 40 1.50 -17.84 -8.61
C SER A 40 0.59 -16.81 -7.95
N ASP A 41 0.64 -15.57 -8.44
CA ASP A 41 -0.18 -14.45 -7.95
C ASP A 41 -1.66 -14.57 -8.37
N THR A 42 -2.00 -15.59 -9.15
CA THR A 42 -3.38 -15.89 -9.56
C THR A 42 -4.11 -16.82 -8.58
N GLN A 43 -3.42 -17.34 -7.56
CA GLN A 43 -4.01 -18.30 -6.61
C GLN A 43 -4.93 -17.60 -5.62
N ASP A 44 -5.99 -18.28 -5.16
CA ASP A 44 -6.90 -17.70 -4.16
C ASP A 44 -6.21 -17.52 -2.81
N ASP A 45 -5.42 -18.51 -2.41
CA ASP A 45 -4.57 -18.46 -1.22
C ASP A 45 -3.37 -17.53 -1.44
N PHE A 46 -3.37 -16.38 -0.75
CA PHE A 46 -2.32 -15.37 -0.86
C PHE A 46 -0.98 -15.81 -0.27
N SER A 47 -0.96 -16.85 0.58
CA SER A 47 0.29 -17.41 1.11
C SER A 47 1.13 -18.12 0.05
N LEU A 48 0.54 -18.38 -1.13
CA LEU A 48 1.17 -19.00 -2.29
C LEU A 48 1.48 -18.01 -3.41
N TRP A 49 1.36 -16.70 -3.14
CA TRP A 49 1.73 -15.67 -4.10
C TRP A 49 3.25 -15.52 -4.18
N ARG A 50 3.70 -15.09 -5.35
CA ARG A 50 5.11 -14.83 -5.62
C ARG A 50 5.52 -13.45 -5.16
N HIS A 51 4.64 -12.47 -5.32
CA HIS A 51 4.93 -11.08 -5.02
C HIS A 51 4.06 -10.58 -3.88
N PHE A 52 4.70 -9.89 -2.93
CA PHE A 52 4.02 -9.15 -1.88
C PHE A 52 4.77 -7.87 -1.56
N VAL A 53 4.08 -6.95 -0.91
CA VAL A 53 4.65 -5.70 -0.43
C VAL A 53 4.60 -5.73 1.08
N GLU A 54 5.74 -5.55 1.72
CA GLU A 54 5.81 -5.29 3.16
C GLU A 54 5.69 -3.79 3.36
N VAL A 55 4.78 -3.38 4.24
CA VAL A 55 4.55 -1.97 4.56
C VAL A 55 4.62 -1.81 6.07
N ASN A 56 5.59 -1.02 6.52
CA ASN A 56 5.83 -0.72 7.93
C ASN A 56 5.59 0.77 8.21
N ALA A 57 5.34 1.10 9.46
CA ALA A 57 5.42 2.49 9.90
C ALA A 57 6.89 2.95 9.75
N ALA A 58 7.10 4.14 9.19
CA ALA A 58 8.46 4.65 8.98
C ALA A 58 9.16 5.07 10.29
N ASP A 59 8.41 5.22 11.39
CA ASP A 59 8.90 5.60 12.71
C ASP A 59 8.00 5.02 13.80
N ASP A 60 8.58 4.67 14.95
CA ASP A 60 7.88 4.04 16.09
C ASP A 60 6.82 4.96 16.74
N ALA A 61 6.88 6.27 16.52
CA ALA A 61 5.90 7.24 17.04
C ALA A 61 4.61 7.29 16.21
N ILE A 62 4.57 6.66 15.03
CA ILE A 62 3.39 6.65 14.17
C ILE A 62 2.31 5.77 14.79
N THR A 63 1.13 6.35 15.01
CA THR A 63 -0.02 5.60 15.52
C THR A 63 -0.60 4.69 14.46
N LEU A 64 -1.24 3.59 14.88
CA LEU A 64 -1.98 2.71 13.97
C LEU A 64 -3.00 3.50 13.12
N GLN A 65 -3.69 4.48 13.71
CA GLN A 65 -4.64 5.31 12.99
C GLN A 65 -3.97 6.12 11.86
N ALA A 66 -2.83 6.75 12.13
CA ALA A 66 -2.09 7.51 11.13
C ALA A 66 -1.52 6.61 10.04
N PHE A 67 -1.01 5.43 10.43
CA PHE A 67 -0.51 4.42 9.50
C PHE A 67 -1.63 3.91 8.57
N SER A 68 -2.76 3.47 9.11
CA SER A 68 -3.89 2.98 8.30
C SER A 68 -4.47 4.07 7.39
N ALA A 69 -4.54 5.32 7.86
CA ALA A 69 -4.99 6.44 7.05
C ALA A 69 -4.04 6.76 5.89
N ALA A 70 -2.73 6.56 6.07
CA ALA A 70 -1.73 6.71 5.01
C ALA A 70 -1.72 5.53 4.03
N LEU A 71 -1.93 4.29 4.52
CA LEU A 71 -1.94 3.08 3.69
C LEU A 71 -3.22 2.95 2.85
N ALA A 72 -4.36 3.39 3.37
CA ALA A 72 -5.65 3.31 2.69
C ALA A 72 -5.68 3.86 1.24
N PRO A 73 -5.20 5.09 0.95
CA PRO A 73 -5.18 5.61 -0.42
C PRO A 73 -4.27 4.80 -1.36
N VAL A 74 -3.17 4.23 -0.85
CA VAL A 74 -2.28 3.37 -1.65
C VAL A 74 -3.02 2.09 -2.07
N VAL A 75 -3.69 1.42 -1.12
CA VAL A 75 -4.49 0.23 -1.41
C VAL A 75 -5.64 0.55 -2.37
N ALA A 76 -6.33 1.68 -2.16
CA ALA A 76 -7.39 2.14 -3.07
C ALA A 76 -6.86 2.35 -4.50
N ALA A 77 -5.72 3.01 -4.65
CA ALA A 77 -5.09 3.30 -5.93
C ALA A 77 -4.59 2.04 -6.67
N LEU A 78 -4.10 1.04 -5.95
CA LEU A 78 -3.74 -0.26 -6.50
C LEU A 78 -4.98 -1.02 -7.00
N ARG A 79 -6.06 -1.05 -6.19
CA ARG A 79 -7.33 -1.66 -6.58
C ARG A 79 -7.96 -0.97 -7.79
N ALA A 80 -7.92 0.36 -7.84
CA ALA A 80 -8.40 1.15 -8.99
C ALA A 80 -7.66 0.81 -10.30
N ARG A 81 -6.40 0.37 -10.21
CA ARG A 81 -5.60 -0.13 -11.35
C ARG A 81 -5.88 -1.59 -11.70
N GLY A 82 -6.88 -2.23 -11.07
CA GLY A 82 -7.26 -3.61 -11.32
C GLY A 82 -6.34 -4.64 -10.67
N LEU A 83 -5.44 -4.23 -9.76
CA LEU A 83 -4.61 -5.16 -9.01
C LEU A 83 -5.43 -5.81 -7.89
N ARG A 84 -5.26 -7.12 -7.72
CA ARG A 84 -5.77 -7.84 -6.56
C ARG A 84 -4.88 -7.53 -5.36
N VAL A 85 -5.44 -6.88 -4.35
CA VAL A 85 -4.73 -6.53 -3.11
C VAL A 85 -5.42 -7.23 -1.94
N VAL A 86 -4.65 -8.01 -1.20
CA VAL A 86 -5.07 -8.65 0.04
C VAL A 86 -4.17 -8.11 1.16
N ALA A 87 -4.78 -7.54 2.19
CA ALA A 87 -4.06 -7.16 3.39
C ALA A 87 -3.87 -8.43 4.25
N ALA A 88 -2.65 -8.65 4.73
CA ALA A 88 -2.33 -9.73 5.65
C ALA A 88 -1.79 -9.10 6.95
N CYS A 89 -2.70 -8.59 7.78
CA CYS A 89 -2.37 -7.91 9.03
C CYS A 89 -3.44 -8.17 10.10
N ASP A 90 -3.16 -7.84 11.35
CA ASP A 90 -4.09 -8.05 12.48
C ASP A 90 -5.19 -6.97 12.59
N PHE A 91 -5.17 -5.96 11.71
CA PHE A 91 -6.14 -4.86 11.64
C PHE A 91 -6.83 -4.74 10.27
N GLU A 92 -7.01 -5.87 9.56
CA GLU A 92 -7.61 -5.94 8.23
C GLU A 92 -8.95 -5.19 8.12
N GLU A 93 -9.83 -5.33 9.11
CA GLU A 93 -11.15 -4.68 9.12
C GLU A 93 -11.05 -3.16 9.20
N GLN A 94 -10.17 -2.64 10.06
CA GLN A 94 -9.94 -1.20 10.22
C GLN A 94 -9.31 -0.61 8.96
N LEU A 95 -8.38 -1.34 8.34
CA LEU A 95 -7.78 -0.93 7.07
C LEU A 95 -8.82 -0.90 5.94
N GLU A 96 -9.65 -1.94 5.81
CA GLU A 96 -10.69 -1.99 4.77
C GLU A 96 -11.68 -0.82 4.93
N ALA A 97 -12.10 -0.50 6.16
CA ALA A 97 -12.96 0.65 6.41
C ALA A 97 -12.30 1.98 5.97
N ALA A 98 -11.00 2.15 6.25
CA ALA A 98 -10.24 3.32 5.81
C ALA A 98 -10.08 3.37 4.28
N VAL A 99 -9.87 2.23 3.63
CA VAL A 99 -9.80 2.12 2.16
C VAL A 99 -11.13 2.52 1.52
N GLN A 100 -12.25 2.03 2.03
CA GLN A 100 -13.57 2.41 1.51
C GLN A 100 -13.84 3.90 1.69
N ALA A 101 -13.45 4.48 2.84
CA ALA A 101 -13.53 5.92 3.05
C ALA A 101 -12.65 6.70 2.05
N ALA A 102 -11.45 6.20 1.73
CA ALA A 102 -10.56 6.81 0.74
C ALA A 102 -11.14 6.75 -0.69
N ILE A 103 -11.74 5.61 -1.08
CA ILE A 103 -12.41 5.44 -2.37
C ILE A 103 -13.57 6.42 -2.50
N LEU A 104 -14.43 6.51 -1.48
CA LEU A 104 -15.57 7.44 -1.46
C LEU A 104 -15.13 8.91 -1.53
N ALA A 105 -13.94 9.23 -1.00
CA ALA A 105 -13.36 10.56 -1.05
C ALA A 105 -12.60 10.86 -2.36
N GLY A 106 -12.54 9.93 -3.32
CA GLY A 106 -11.78 10.08 -4.57
C GLY A 106 -10.26 10.03 -4.39
N LYS A 107 -9.75 9.58 -3.24
CA LYS A 107 -8.32 9.58 -2.90
C LYS A 107 -7.55 8.35 -3.42
N GLY A 108 -7.89 7.89 -4.62
CA GLY A 108 -7.27 6.72 -5.27
C GLY A 108 -7.00 6.89 -6.77
N GLU A 109 -7.28 8.07 -7.32
CA GLU A 109 -6.92 8.39 -8.70
C GLU A 109 -5.46 8.89 -8.77
N PRO A 110 -4.69 8.50 -9.81
CA PRO A 110 -3.34 9.03 -10.04
C PRO A 110 -3.29 10.54 -10.19
#